data_AF-A0A9X3ZU68-F1
#
_entry.id   AF-A0A9X3ZU68-F1
#
_cell.length_a   1.000
_cell.length_b   1.000
_cell.length_c   1.000
_cell.angle_alpha   90.00
_cell.angle_beta   90.00
_cell.angle_gamma   90.00
#
_symmetry.space_group_name_H-M   'P 1'
#
loop_
_entity.id
_entity.type
_entity.pdbx_description
1 polymer ?
#
loop_
_entity_poly.entity_id
_entity_poly.type
_entity_poly.pdbx_seq_one_letter_code
_entity_poly.pdbx_strand_id
1 'polypeptide(L)' 'MVDESGDPTGFDAQTWLNHWLVGVVPALGDRRPLDVLKEPGGLEVVRSLLMRVQSGAFS' A
#
# COMPACT_ATOMS: atom_id res chain seq x y z
N MET A 1 13.55 -0.96 0.10
CA MET A 1 13.78 -2.39 0.42
C MET A 1 13.33 -2.58 1.87
N VAL A 2 12.53 -3.61 2.17
CA VAL A 2 12.02 -3.87 3.53
C VAL A 2 13.20 -4.23 4.43
N ASP A 3 13.82 -3.20 5.02
CA ASP A 3 14.90 -3.35 6.01
C ASP A 3 14.92 -2.23 7.07
N GLU A 4 14.14 -1.14 6.92
CA GLU A 4 14.35 0.06 7.75
C GLU A 4 13.23 0.43 8.74
N SER A 5 12.17 -0.36 8.99
CA SER A 5 11.11 0.09 9.94
C SER A 5 10.29 -0.98 10.67
N GLY A 6 10.75 -2.21 10.85
CA GLY A 6 10.00 -3.14 11.69
C GLY A 6 10.72 -4.46 11.92
N ASP A 7 10.60 -4.97 13.13
CA ASP A 7 11.06 -6.30 13.52
C ASP A 7 10.60 -7.32 12.45
N PRO A 8 11.52 -7.96 11.70
CA PRO A 8 11.16 -8.88 10.63
C PRO A 8 10.58 -10.20 11.17
N THR A 9 10.59 -10.40 12.48
CA THR A 9 10.07 -11.58 13.17
C THR A 9 8.57 -11.42 13.42
N GLY A 10 7.78 -11.62 12.36
CA GLY A 10 6.31 -11.72 12.46
C GLY A 10 5.50 -10.73 11.63
N PHE A 11 6.14 -9.90 10.80
CA PHE A 11 5.42 -9.07 9.85
C PHE A 11 5.00 -9.88 8.61
N ASP A 12 3.74 -10.31 8.61
CA ASP A 12 3.13 -10.93 7.43
C ASP A 12 2.72 -9.86 6.43
N ALA A 13 3.66 -9.54 5.52
CA ALA A 13 3.44 -8.57 4.46
C ALA A 13 2.27 -8.96 3.52
N GLN A 14 2.00 -10.26 3.35
CA GLN A 14 0.91 -10.71 2.50
C GLN A 14 -0.44 -10.46 3.18
N THR A 15 -0.57 -10.79 4.47
CA THR A 15 -1.77 -10.51 5.25
C THR A 15 -2.01 -9.00 5.37
N TRP A 16 -0.96 -8.23 5.66
CA TRP A 16 -1.05 -6.77 5.72
C TRP A 16 -1.52 -6.19 4.38
N LEU A 17 -0.93 -6.63 3.27
CA LEU A 17 -1.28 -6.13 1.94
C LEU A 17 -2.73 -6.51 1.59
N ASN A 18 -3.15 -7.75 1.86
CA ASN A 18 -4.53 -8.17 1.63
C ASN A 18 -5.54 -7.31 2.41
N HIS A 19 -5.24 -7.00 3.68
CA HIS A 19 -6.09 -6.11 4.48
C HIS A 19 -6.09 -4.68 3.95
N TRP A 20 -4.93 -4.17 3.54
CA TRP A 20 -4.82 -2.82 2.96
C TRP A 20 -5.57 -2.69 1.62
N LEU A 21 -5.52 -3.72 0.78
CA LEU A 21 -6.16 -3.78 -0.53
C LEU A 21 -7.69 -3.65 -0.47
N VAL A 22 -8.31 -4.17 0.59
CA VAL A 22 -9.76 -4.09 0.83
C VAL A 22 -10.17 -2.85 1.64
N GLY A 23 -9.22 -2.21 2.31
CA GLY A 23 -9.43 -1.01 3.11
C GLY A 23 -9.61 0.25 2.27
N VAL A 24 -10.33 1.22 2.82
CA VAL A 24 -10.44 2.56 2.22
C VAL A 24 -9.14 3.33 2.48
N VAL A 25 -8.56 3.89 1.41
CA VAL A 25 -7.32 4.65 1.50
C VAL A 25 -7.59 6.10 1.12
N PRO A 26 -7.48 7.05 2.07
CA PRO A 26 -7.75 8.48 1.81
C PRO A 26 -6.88 9.05 0.68
N ALA A 27 -5.62 8.60 0.57
CA ALA A 27 -4.70 9.01 -0.48
C ALA A 27 -5.13 8.56 -1.90
N LEU A 28 -6.09 7.63 -2.01
CA LEU A 28 -6.71 7.22 -3.27
C LEU A 28 -8.09 7.88 -3.48
N GLY A 29 -8.40 8.95 -2.74
CA GLY A 29 -9.69 9.63 -2.77
C GLY A 29 -10.79 8.83 -2.07
N ASP A 30 -10.47 8.27 -0.90
CA ASP A 30 -11.37 7.39 -0.13
C ASP A 30 -11.85 6.17 -0.93
N ARG A 31 -10.99 5.65 -1.81
CA ARG A 31 -11.22 4.43 -2.59
C ARG A 31 -10.40 3.26 -2.05
N ARG A 32 -10.88 2.05 -2.35
CA ARG A 32 -10.12 0.83 -2.08
C ARG A 32 -9.04 0.64 -3.14
N PRO A 33 -7.80 0.28 -2.79
CA PRO A 33 -6.76 -0.04 -3.76
C PRO A 33 -7.19 -1.11 -4.78
N LEU A 34 -8.02 -2.08 -4.38
CA LEU A 34 -8.59 -3.07 -5.31
C LEU A 34 -9.45 -2.47 -6.41
N ASP A 35 -10.18 -1.39 -6.14
CA ASP A 35 -10.99 -0.74 -7.16
C ASP A 35 -10.10 0.05 -8.13
N VAL A 36 -9.02 0.64 -7.62
CA VAL A 36 -8.01 1.33 -8.44
C VAL A 36 -7.24 0.32 -9.30
N LEU A 37 -6.87 -0.86 -8.78
CA LEU A 37 -6.17 -1.90 -9.54
C LEU A 37 -6.95 -2.44 -10.75
N LYS A 38 -8.27 -2.29 -10.76
CA LYS A 38 -9.13 -2.67 -11.89
C LYS A 38 -9.12 -1.63 -13.01
N GLU A 39 -8.64 -0.42 -12.73
CA GLU A 39 -8.55 0.66 -13.70
C GLU A 39 -7.26 0.54 -14.53
N PRO A 40 -7.27 0.95 -15.82
CA PRO A 40 -6.06 1.00 -16.61
C PRO A 40 -5.03 1.94 -15.98
N GLY A 41 -3.83 1.42 -15.71
CA GLY A 41 -2.76 2.17 -15.03
C GLY A 41 -2.85 2.15 -13.49
N GLY A 42 -3.87 1.51 -12.91
CA GLY A 42 -4.08 1.45 -11.46
C GLY A 42 -2.95 0.78 -10.68
N LEU A 43 -2.27 -0.20 -11.29
CA LEU A 43 -1.10 -0.84 -10.69
C LEU A 43 0.02 0.17 -10.39
N GLU A 44 0.27 1.10 -11.32
CA GLU A 44 1.37 2.05 -11.17
C GLU A 44 1.05 3.14 -10.13
N VAL A 45 -0.23 3.50 -10.00
CA VAL A 45 -0.74 4.37 -8.93
C VAL A 45 -0.55 3.70 -7.56
N VAL A 46 -1.01 2.46 -7.41
CA VAL A 46 -0.89 1.69 -6.17
C VAL A 46 0.57 1.44 -5.79
N ARG A 47 1.43 1.10 -6.76
CA ARG A 47 2.87 0.92 -6.56
C ARG A 47 3.55 2.21 -6.10
N SER A 48 3.24 3.33 -6.74
CA SER A 48 3.79 4.64 -6.36
C SER A 48 3.39 5.03 -4.93
N LEU A 49 2.16 4.71 -4.54
CA LEU A 49 1.67 4.95 -3.18
C LEU A 49 2.42 4.08 -2.15
N LEU A 50 2.57 2.78 -2.40
CA LEU A 50 3.32 1.89 -1.51
C LEU A 50 4.79 2.30 -1.37
N MET A 51 5.42 2.82 -2.42
CA MET A 51 6.77 3.36 -2.34
C MET A 51 6.84 4.59 -1.42
N ARG A 52 5.85 5.50 -1.49
CA ARG A 52 5.79 6.67 -0.59
C ARG A 52 5.58 6.27 0.87
N VAL A 53 4.78 5.23 1.12
CA VAL A 53 4.59 4.64 2.46
C VAL A 53 5.90 4.09 3.00
N GLN A 54 6.68 3.37 2.17
CA GLN A 54 7.98 2.83 2.56
C GLN A 54 9.02 3.93 2.86
N SER A 55 8.93 5.08 2.19
CA SER A 55 9.84 6.21 2.42
C SER A 55 9.52 7.04 3.66
N GLY A 56 8.47 6.71 4.43
CA GLY A 56 8.01 7.51 5.57
C GLY A 56 7.50 8.91 5.16
N ALA A 57 7.26 9.13 3.87
CA ALA A 57 6.88 10.43 3.31
C ALA A 57 5.37 10.63 3.38
N PHE A 58 4.83 10.64 4.60
CA PHE A 58 3.56 11.28 4.89
C PHE A 58 3.84 12.37 5.92
N SER A 59 4.09 13.59 5.42
CA SER A 59 3.95 14.80 6.20
C SER A 59 2.67 15.53 5.79
#